data_AF-A0A290ZE01-F1
#
_entry.id   AF-A0A290ZE01-F1
#
_cell.length_a   1.000
_cell.length_b   1.000
_cell.length_c   1.000
_cell.angle_alpha   90.00
_cell.angle_beta   90.00
_cell.angle_gamma   90.00
#
_symmetry.space_group_name_H-M   'P 1'
#
loop_
_entity.id
_entity.type
_entity.pdbx_description
1 polymer ?
#
loop_
_entity_poly.entity_id
_entity_poly.type
_entity_poly.pdbx_seq_one_letter_code
_entity_poly.pdbx_strand_id
1 'polypeptide(L)'
;MDTRSIATMARNRRIIWGGGVGLAVGLIGFPLVLMSVWPGVDHSPWSINTMVLAAGVTLCTLSYIGIRLAVSAFTDDRVSPPDNRPYLVAGGAAAIAVLCLVIAVMG
;
A
#
# COMPACT_ATOMS: atom_id res chain seq x y z
N MET A 1 1.64 12.07 -22.24
CA MET A 1 2.15 11.59 -20.95
C MET A 1 2.57 10.15 -21.15
N ASP A 2 3.87 9.90 -21.27
CA ASP A 2 4.43 8.54 -21.35
C ASP A 2 4.28 7.85 -19.99
N THR A 3 3.37 6.90 -19.87
CA THR A 3 3.22 6.03 -18.69
C THR A 3 4.37 5.02 -18.65
N ARG A 4 5.59 5.50 -18.39
CA ARG A 4 6.72 4.60 -18.11
C ARG A 4 6.48 3.98 -16.75
N SER A 5 6.05 2.71 -16.78
CA SER A 5 6.01 1.81 -15.64
C SER A 5 7.25 2.00 -14.76
N ILE A 6 7.08 2.00 -13.44
CA ILE A 6 8.20 2.09 -12.48
C ILE A 6 9.22 0.95 -12.75
N ALA A 7 8.75 -0.16 -13.33
CA ALA A 7 9.56 -1.29 -13.78
C ALA A 7 10.37 -1.05 -15.08
N THR A 8 10.21 0.09 -15.75
CA THR A 8 11.05 0.52 -16.90
C THR A 8 11.89 1.76 -16.59
N MET A 9 11.82 2.28 -15.36
CA MET A 9 12.68 3.38 -14.93
C MET A 9 14.15 2.94 -14.79
N ALA A 10 15.08 3.87 -15.03
CA ALA A 10 16.51 3.67 -14.77
C ALA A 10 16.74 3.25 -13.31
N ARG A 11 17.72 2.35 -13.08
CA ARG A 11 18.06 1.76 -11.77
C ARG A 11 18.10 2.80 -10.63
N ASN A 12 18.76 3.93 -10.88
CA ASN A 12 18.91 5.00 -9.90
C ASN A 12 17.56 5.62 -9.48
N ARG A 13 16.62 5.70 -10.42
CA ARG A 13 15.28 6.25 -10.17
C ARG A 13 14.40 5.26 -9.40
N ARG A 14 14.53 3.95 -9.63
CA ARG A 14 13.87 2.92 -8.81
C ARG A 14 14.36 2.92 -7.37
N ILE A 15 15.65 3.14 -7.16
CA ILE A 15 16.24 3.25 -5.83
C ILE A 15 15.72 4.49 -5.10
N ILE A 16 15.80 5.66 -5.73
CA ILE A 16 15.40 6.93 -5.09
C ILE A 16 13.89 6.97 -4.84
N TRP A 17 13.09 6.61 -5.86
CA TRP A 17 11.63 6.65 -5.73
C TRP A 17 11.08 5.46 -4.95
N GLY A 18 11.54 4.24 -5.25
CA GLY A 18 11.09 3.05 -4.53
C GLY A 18 11.51 3.06 -3.06
N GLY A 19 12.76 3.47 -2.77
CA GLY A 19 13.28 3.56 -1.42
C GLY A 19 12.66 4.74 -0.66
N GLY A 20 12.77 5.95 -1.21
CA GLY A 20 12.29 7.17 -0.54
C GLY A 20 10.78 7.23 -0.40
N VAL A 21 10.04 7.07 -1.50
CA VAL A 21 8.56 7.12 -1.45
C VAL A 21 8.01 5.87 -0.78
N GLY A 22 8.60 4.69 -1.01
CA GLY A 22 8.19 3.47 -0.33
C GLY A 22 8.30 3.59 1.20
N LEU A 23 9.44 4.05 1.73
CA LEU A 23 9.59 4.28 3.18
C LEU A 23 8.63 5.34 3.71
N ALA A 24 8.51 6.49 3.04
CA ALA A 24 7.63 7.56 3.50
C ALA A 24 6.17 7.12 3.57
N VAL A 25 5.69 6.43 2.53
CA VAL A 25 4.32 5.87 2.50
C VAL A 25 4.12 4.82 3.60
N GLY A 26 5.14 4.00 3.88
CA GLY A 26 5.10 3.01 4.95
C GLY A 26 5.00 3.63 6.34
N LEU A 27 5.75 4.70 6.58
CA LEU A 27 5.73 5.46 7.83
C LEU A 27 4.37 6.14 8.09
N ILE A 28 3.57 6.38 7.05
CA ILE A 28 2.19 6.89 7.19
C ILE A 28 1.22 5.73 7.36
N GLY A 29 1.33 4.67 6.55
CA GLY A 29 0.41 3.53 6.58
C GLY A 29 0.47 2.72 7.86
N PHE A 30 1.68 2.48 8.38
CA PHE A 30 1.89 1.58 9.52
C PHE A 30 1.22 2.08 10.82
N PRO A 31 1.35 3.36 11.22
CA PRO A 31 0.59 3.91 12.35
C PRO A 31 -0.92 3.80 12.17
N LEU A 32 -1.44 4.02 10.96
CA LEU A 32 -2.88 3.92 10.68
C LEU A 32 -3.39 2.51 10.88
N VAL A 33 -2.63 1.48 10.46
CA VAL A 33 -2.97 0.08 10.75
C VAL A 33 -3.01 -0.13 12.27
N LEU A 34 -1.93 0.23 12.99
CA LEU A 34 -1.84 0.01 14.44
C LEU A 34 -2.97 0.69 15.23
N MET A 35 -3.33 1.92 14.86
CA MET A 35 -4.47 2.62 15.47
C MET A 35 -5.79 1.89 15.18
N SER A 36 -5.94 1.34 13.97
CA SER A 36 -7.22 0.75 13.52
C SER A 36 -7.45 -0.69 13.97
N VAL A 37 -6.41 -1.44 14.35
CA VAL A 37 -6.53 -2.77 15.00
C VAL A 37 -6.45 -2.70 16.53
N TRP A 38 -6.48 -1.50 17.11
CA TRP A 38 -6.42 -1.35 18.56
C TRP A 38 -7.68 -1.95 19.21
N PRO A 39 -7.55 -2.77 20.29
CA PRO A 39 -8.66 -3.56 20.82
C PRO A 39 -9.81 -2.73 21.43
N GLY A 40 -9.58 -1.45 21.70
CA GLY A 40 -10.61 -0.52 22.19
C GLY A 40 -11.41 0.18 21.08
N VAL A 41 -11.21 -0.19 19.82
CA VAL A 41 -11.70 0.53 18.65
C VAL A 41 -12.82 -0.27 17.98
N ASP A 42 -13.90 0.41 17.57
CA ASP A 42 -14.99 -0.26 16.86
C ASP A 42 -14.54 -0.69 15.46
N HIS A 43 -14.58 -2.00 15.22
CA HIS A 43 -14.23 -2.66 13.95
C HIS A 43 -15.47 -3.08 13.15
N SER A 44 -16.63 -2.49 13.46
CA SER A 44 -17.83 -2.72 12.66
C SER A 44 -17.57 -2.37 11.18
N PRO A 45 -18.13 -3.13 10.21
CA PRO A 45 -17.83 -2.94 8.79
C PRO A 45 -18.13 -1.53 8.26
N TRP A 46 -19.04 -0.81 8.89
CA TRP A 46 -19.44 0.56 8.55
C TRP A 46 -18.70 1.64 9.36
N SER A 47 -17.83 1.25 10.30
CA SER A 47 -17.04 2.19 11.10
C SER A 47 -15.96 2.88 10.27
N ILE A 48 -15.71 4.15 10.60
CA ILE A 48 -14.58 4.93 10.07
C ILE A 48 -13.26 4.18 10.28
N ASN A 49 -13.10 3.46 11.38
CA ASN A 49 -11.87 2.72 11.66
C ASN A 49 -11.61 1.60 10.64
N THR A 50 -12.66 1.00 10.10
CA THR A 50 -12.54 -0.02 9.05
C THR A 50 -12.01 0.60 7.75
N MET A 51 -12.39 1.85 7.46
CA MET A 51 -11.85 2.61 6.33
C MET A 51 -10.39 3.02 6.56
N VAL A 52 -10.08 3.47 7.79
CA VAL A 52 -8.69 3.83 8.18
C VAL A 52 -7.79 2.60 8.14
N LEU A 53 -8.28 1.42 8.57
CA LEU A 53 -7.57 0.16 8.48
C LEU A 53 -7.25 -0.18 7.03
N ALA A 54 -8.24 -0.11 6.14
CA ALA A 54 -8.06 -0.41 4.73
C ALA A 54 -7.09 0.58 4.05
N ALA A 55 -7.17 1.87 4.40
CA ALA A 55 -6.21 2.87 3.93
C ALA A 55 -4.79 2.57 4.42
N GLY A 56 -4.63 2.23 5.71
CA GLY A 56 -3.35 1.82 6.29
C GLY A 56 -2.76 0.60 5.58
N VAL A 57 -3.55 -0.46 5.38
CA VAL A 57 -3.14 -1.68 4.67
C VAL A 57 -2.72 -1.36 3.22
N THR A 58 -3.48 -0.49 2.53
CA THR A 58 -3.17 -0.07 1.16
C THR A 58 -1.83 0.67 1.10
N LEU A 59 -1.59 1.62 2.00
CA LEU A 59 -0.33 2.37 2.09
C LEU A 59 0.84 1.45 2.45
N CYS A 60 0.70 0.55 3.43
CA CYS A 60 1.72 -0.45 3.74
C CYS A 60 2.04 -1.35 2.53
N THR A 61 1.04 -1.69 1.72
CA THR A 61 1.23 -2.52 0.53
C THR A 61 1.99 -1.76 -0.57
N LEU A 62 1.66 -0.49 -0.80
CA LEU A 62 2.39 0.39 -1.72
C LEU A 62 3.84 0.62 -1.25
N SER A 63 4.03 0.79 0.05
CA SER A 63 5.35 0.88 0.69
C SER A 63 6.19 -0.37 0.42
N TYR A 64 5.61 -1.55 0.65
CA TYR A 64 6.27 -2.84 0.38
C TYR A 64 6.69 -2.97 -1.09
N ILE A 65 5.80 -2.62 -2.03
CA ILE A 65 6.10 -2.64 -3.46
C ILE A 65 7.28 -1.70 -3.78
N GLY A 66 7.23 -0.46 -3.29
CA GLY A 66 8.28 0.53 -3.50
C GLY A 66 9.64 0.08 -2.97
N ILE A 67 9.67 -0.40 -1.72
CA ILE A 67 10.90 -0.87 -1.08
C ILE A 67 11.45 -2.10 -1.82
N ARG A 68 10.59 -3.06 -2.20
CA ARG A 68 11.03 -4.26 -2.91
C ARG A 68 11.60 -3.96 -4.30
N LEU A 69 11.04 -2.96 -5.01
CA LEU A 69 11.60 -2.45 -6.27
C LEU A 69 12.97 -1.77 -6.07
N ALA A 70 13.15 -1.05 -4.97
CA ALA A 70 14.44 -0.47 -4.63
C ALA A 70 15.47 -1.55 -4.28
N VAL A 71 15.08 -2.57 -3.51
CA VAL A 71 15.95 -3.71 -3.15
C VAL A 71 16.34 -4.51 -4.39
N SER A 72 15.42 -4.79 -5.32
CA SER A 72 15.77 -5.46 -6.58
C SER A 72 16.79 -4.64 -7.38
N ALA A 73 16.59 -3.32 -7.46
CA ALA A 73 17.51 -2.43 -8.13
C ALA A 73 18.88 -2.31 -7.43
N PHE A 74 18.96 -2.39 -6.11
CA PHE A 74 20.23 -2.43 -5.37
C PHE A 74 20.99 -3.74 -5.60
N THR A 75 20.26 -4.85 -5.71
CA THR A 75 20.82 -6.20 -5.79
C THR A 75 21.08 -6.69 -7.22
N ASP A 76 20.97 -5.80 -8.22
CA ASP A 76 21.07 -6.15 -9.65
C ASP A 76 20.11 -7.31 -10.01
N ASP A 77 18.86 -7.20 -9.53
CA ASP A 77 17.76 -8.15 -9.75
C ASP A 77 18.02 -9.60 -9.26
N ARG A 78 19.02 -9.81 -8.37
CA ARG A 78 19.17 -11.07 -7.62
C ARG A 78 17.96 -11.34 -6.71
N VAL A 79 17.28 -10.29 -6.27
CA VAL A 79 15.98 -10.36 -5.61
C VAL A 79 14.91 -10.07 -6.63
N SER A 80 13.93 -10.98 -6.78
CA SER A 80 12.88 -10.81 -7.76
C SER A 80 12.02 -9.57 -7.45
N PRO A 81 11.66 -8.78 -8.48
CA PRO A 81 10.71 -7.68 -8.31
C PRO A 81 9.38 -8.20 -7.74
N PRO A 82 8.56 -7.33 -7.13
CA PRO A 82 7.26 -7.72 -6.60
C PRO A 82 6.37 -8.33 -7.68
N ASP A 83 5.76 -9.48 -7.39
CA ASP A 83 4.72 -10.10 -8.21
C ASP A 83 3.44 -9.24 -8.24
N ASN A 84 2.44 -9.63 -9.02
CA ASN A 84 1.12 -8.95 -9.05
C ASN A 84 0.31 -9.09 -7.75
N ARG A 85 0.68 -10.02 -6.86
CA ARG A 85 -0.06 -10.34 -5.63
C ARG A 85 -0.27 -9.15 -4.68
N PRO A 86 0.73 -8.29 -4.38
CA PRO A 86 0.54 -7.13 -3.51
C PRO A 86 -0.41 -6.11 -4.13
N TYR A 87 -0.40 -5.93 -5.45
CA TYR A 87 -1.36 -5.04 -6.12
C TYR A 87 -2.80 -5.52 -5.96
N LEU A 88 -3.02 -6.83 -5.99
CA LEU A 88 -4.34 -7.42 -5.73
C LEU A 88 -4.78 -7.23 -4.28
N VAL A 89 -3.85 -7.32 -3.31
CA VAL A 89 -4.15 -7.07 -1.90
C VAL A 89 -4.50 -5.60 -1.66
N ALA A 90 -3.72 -4.67 -2.22
CA ALA A 90 -4.01 -3.23 -2.14
C ALA A 90 -5.35 -2.88 -2.80
N GLY A 91 -5.59 -3.41 -4.01
CA GLY A 91 -6.84 -3.19 -4.73
C GLY A 91 -8.05 -3.82 -4.02
N GLY A 92 -7.89 -5.02 -3.46
CA GLY A 92 -8.92 -5.69 -2.68
C GLY A 92 -9.26 -4.94 -1.40
N ALA A 93 -8.26 -4.49 -0.65
CA ALA A 93 -8.47 -3.68 0.55
C ALA A 93 -9.21 -2.37 0.23
N ALA A 94 -8.81 -1.68 -0.86
CA ALA A 94 -9.48 -0.47 -1.30
C ALA A 94 -10.93 -0.72 -1.76
N ALA A 95 -11.18 -1.81 -2.50
CA ALA A 95 -12.53 -2.18 -2.95
C ALA A 95 -13.47 -2.49 -1.78
N ILE A 96 -12.99 -3.22 -0.76
CA ILE A 96 -13.75 -3.49 0.46
C ILE A 96 -14.09 -2.19 1.19
N ALA A 97 -13.13 -1.27 1.32
CA ALA A 97 -13.36 0.02 1.97
C ALA A 97 -14.44 0.85 1.26
N VAL A 98 -14.38 0.91 -0.07
CA VAL A 98 -15.37 1.62 -0.89
C VAL A 98 -16.74 0.95 -0.76
N LEU A 99 -16.82 -0.38 -0.78
CA LEU A 99 -18.06 -1.12 -0.61
C LEU A 99 -18.69 -0.82 0.76
N CYS A 100 -17.88 -0.85 1.82
CA CYS A 100 -18.29 -0.48 3.18
C CYS A 100 -18.84 0.96 3.25
N LEU A 101 -18.18 1.91 2.59
CA LEU A 101 -18.64 3.30 2.52
C LEU A 101 -19.97 3.42 1.76
N VAL A 102 -20.14 2.75 0.63
CA VAL A 102 -21.38 2.78 -0.17
C VAL A 102 -22.55 2.21 0.64
N ILE A 103 -22.36 1.10 1.34
CA ILE A 103 -23.39 0.49 2.18
C ILE A 103 -23.76 1.45 3.33
N ALA A 104 -22.78 2.08 3.97
CA ALA A 104 -23.02 3.03 5.05
C ALA A 104 -23.78 4.30 4.61
N VAL A 105 -23.66 4.71 3.34
CA VAL A 105 -24.38 5.87 2.78
C VAL A 105 -25.79 5.49 2.31
N MET A 106 -26.03 4.23 1.97
CA MET A 106 -27.33 3.74 1.50
C MET A 106 -28.23 3.13 2.58
N GLY A 107 -27.70 2.87 3.78
CA GLY A 107 -28.45 2.43 4.96
C GLY A 107 -28.87 3.59 5.85
#